data_AF-A0A3A6THF2-F1
#
_entry.id   AF-A0A3A6THF2-F1
#
_cell.length_a   1.000
_cell.length_b   1.000
_cell.length_c   1.000
_cell.angle_alpha   90.00
_cell.angle_beta   90.00
_cell.angle_gamma   90.00
#
_symmetry.space_group_name_H-M   'P 1'
#
loop_
_entity.id
_entity.type
_entity.pdbx_description
1 polymer ?
#
loop_
_entity_poly.entity_id
_entity_poly.type
_entity_poly.pdbx_seq_one_letter_code
_entity_poly.pdbx_strand_id
1 'polypeptide(L)'
;MSFYSEQYQELNKTTDIKSTIDVDRQLATEGDSVLSGGIAVLYLFMNLLSELADNKYLQMQQKAKVSRDSQDKANEVNEKIAEVAKQGADGTATLPQDVIDYMRDNGIMIDGKGIGSYLGKPINHQNNVSVTLTSSDGKKMPVHHYEGQYTIYGQGGYTPVEKAIADGTITSFEGSEEPGSPITLVKDGVTYTGVAPNYEELSEGVTDGLANVKLDKGKLEAVKAALENVSNRASDFVSQSQLQLQKVMQTYNVTVSLLNSMQTMLEEMNKSIAQNVR
;
A
#
# COMPACT_ATOMS: atom_id res chain seq x y z
N MET A 1 20.18 -45.20 -46.73
CA MET A 1 20.14 -43.73 -46.92
C MET A 1 18.77 -43.31 -47.47
N SER A 2 17.67 -43.73 -46.83
CA SER A 2 16.30 -43.55 -47.36
C SER A 2 15.21 -43.46 -46.27
N PHE A 3 15.60 -43.20 -45.01
CA PHE A 3 14.64 -43.02 -43.90
C PHE A 3 14.51 -41.56 -43.44
N TYR A 4 15.34 -40.67 -43.98
CA TYR A 4 15.31 -39.24 -43.65
C TYR A 4 14.60 -38.38 -44.70
N SER A 5 14.15 -38.93 -45.83
CA SER A 5 13.44 -38.16 -46.87
C SER A 5 11.91 -38.21 -46.75
N GLU A 6 11.34 -39.22 -46.08
CA GLU A 6 9.89 -39.34 -45.91
C GLU A 6 9.33 -38.41 -44.83
N GLN A 7 10.12 -38.07 -43.80
CA GLN A 7 9.68 -37.09 -42.79
C GLN A 7 9.61 -35.64 -43.32
N TYR A 8 10.34 -35.30 -44.39
CA TYR A 8 10.23 -33.97 -45.00
C TYR A 8 9.05 -33.84 -45.98
N GLN A 9 8.47 -34.95 -46.44
CA GLN A 9 7.27 -34.93 -47.29
C GLN A 9 5.98 -34.76 -46.49
N GLU A 10 5.97 -35.10 -45.19
CA GLU A 10 4.82 -34.81 -44.32
C GLU A 10 4.78 -33.36 -43.82
N LEU A 11 5.91 -32.63 -43.79
CA LEU A 11 5.93 -31.22 -43.38
C LEU A 11 5.36 -30.24 -44.42
N ASN A 12 5.18 -30.67 -45.68
CA ASN A 12 4.57 -29.86 -46.74
C ASN A 12 3.06 -30.11 -46.92
N LYS A 13 2.44 -30.97 -46.09
CA LYS A 13 0.98 -30.95 -45.90
C LYS A 13 0.50 -29.83 -44.99
N THR A 14 1.39 -28.90 -44.63
CA THR A 14 1.06 -27.67 -43.89
C THR A 14 0.61 -26.55 -44.84
N THR A 15 -0.19 -26.88 -45.86
CA THR A 15 -0.93 -25.88 -46.65
C THR A 15 -2.40 -25.79 -46.21
N ASP A 16 -2.74 -26.34 -45.05
CA ASP A 16 -4.07 -26.20 -44.44
C ASP A 16 -4.10 -25.30 -43.19
N ILE A 17 -2.98 -24.68 -42.79
CA ILE A 17 -3.02 -23.71 -41.66
C ILE A 17 -3.67 -22.38 -42.10
N LYS A 18 -3.64 -22.04 -43.40
CA LYS A 18 -4.42 -20.90 -43.90
C LYS A 18 -5.92 -21.22 -43.94
N SER A 19 -6.31 -22.47 -44.23
CA SER A 19 -7.73 -22.82 -44.33
C SER A 19 -8.40 -22.91 -42.96
N THR A 20 -7.72 -23.34 -41.89
CA THR A 20 -8.37 -23.40 -40.56
C THR A 20 -8.53 -22.00 -39.94
N ILE A 21 -7.56 -21.10 -40.13
CA ILE A 21 -7.64 -19.71 -39.65
C ILE A 21 -8.64 -18.89 -40.48
N ASP A 22 -8.75 -19.16 -41.78
CA ASP A 22 -9.73 -18.49 -42.65
C ASP A 22 -11.14 -19.09 -42.49
N VAL A 23 -11.31 -20.39 -42.25
CA VAL A 23 -12.64 -21.00 -42.01
C VAL A 23 -13.19 -20.63 -40.63
N ASP A 24 -12.37 -20.55 -39.58
CA ASP A 24 -12.82 -20.06 -38.26
C ASP A 24 -13.09 -18.56 -38.26
N ARG A 25 -12.35 -17.75 -39.05
CA ARG A 25 -12.70 -16.33 -39.24
C ARG A 25 -13.95 -16.14 -40.07
N GLN A 26 -14.15 -16.94 -41.11
CA GLN A 26 -15.24 -16.81 -42.08
C GLN A 26 -16.57 -17.38 -41.56
N LEU A 27 -16.53 -18.31 -40.59
CA LEU A 27 -17.71 -18.75 -39.83
C LEU A 27 -17.98 -17.87 -38.59
N ALA A 28 -16.97 -17.13 -38.10
CA ALA A 28 -17.13 -16.15 -37.00
C ALA A 28 -17.49 -14.73 -37.45
N THR A 29 -17.57 -14.44 -38.76
CA THR A 29 -17.79 -13.06 -39.26
C THR A 29 -19.25 -12.65 -39.44
N GLU A 30 -20.26 -13.51 -39.26
CA GLU A 30 -21.65 -13.13 -39.58
C GLU A 30 -22.64 -13.05 -38.41
N GLY A 31 -22.23 -13.20 -37.14
CA GLY A 31 -23.21 -13.01 -36.03
C GLY A 31 -22.70 -12.80 -34.61
N ASP A 32 -21.52 -13.30 -34.22
CA ASP A 32 -21.22 -13.49 -32.78
C ASP A 32 -20.01 -12.68 -32.24
N SER A 33 -19.25 -11.99 -33.09
CA SER A 33 -17.96 -11.36 -32.70
C SER A 33 -18.09 -10.13 -31.78
N VAL A 34 -19.12 -9.30 -31.97
CA VAL A 34 -19.26 -8.03 -31.20
C VAL A 34 -19.88 -8.27 -29.83
N LEU A 35 -20.89 -9.15 -29.76
CA LEU A 35 -21.53 -9.52 -28.50
C LEU A 35 -20.62 -10.38 -27.61
N SER A 36 -19.98 -11.42 -28.16
CA SER A 36 -19.01 -12.23 -27.41
C SER A 36 -17.79 -11.41 -26.95
N GLY A 37 -17.28 -10.50 -27.79
CA GLY A 37 -16.23 -9.55 -27.44
C GLY A 37 -16.63 -8.61 -26.31
N GLY A 38 -17.87 -8.11 -26.30
CA GLY A 38 -18.40 -7.31 -25.20
C GLY A 38 -18.55 -8.09 -23.89
N ILE A 39 -18.95 -9.38 -23.94
CA ILE A 39 -19.02 -10.25 -22.75
C ILE A 39 -17.63 -10.41 -22.12
N ALA A 40 -16.60 -10.61 -22.94
CA ALA A 40 -15.22 -10.74 -22.46
C ALA A 40 -14.73 -9.46 -21.74
N VAL A 41 -15.09 -8.27 -22.24
CA VAL A 41 -14.77 -6.99 -21.60
C VAL A 41 -15.48 -6.84 -20.26
N LEU A 42 -16.75 -7.24 -20.16
CA LEU A 42 -17.49 -7.20 -18.89
C LEU A 42 -16.88 -8.13 -17.85
N TYR A 43 -16.45 -9.34 -18.23
CA TYR A 43 -15.72 -10.23 -17.33
C TYR A 43 -14.38 -9.63 -16.86
N LEU A 44 -13.64 -8.96 -17.76
CA LEU A 44 -12.42 -8.23 -17.37
C LEU A 44 -12.71 -7.13 -16.34
N PHE A 45 -13.78 -6.35 -16.54
CA PHE A 45 -14.19 -5.34 -15.58
C PHE A 45 -14.63 -5.95 -14.24
N MET A 46 -15.36 -7.07 -14.23
CA MET A 46 -15.72 -7.75 -12.98
C MET A 46 -14.47 -8.19 -12.22
N ASN A 47 -13.49 -8.80 -12.89
CA ASN A 47 -12.23 -9.21 -12.27
C ASN A 47 -11.46 -8.01 -11.68
N LEU A 48 -11.35 -6.90 -12.43
CA LEU A 48 -10.70 -5.69 -11.95
C LEU A 48 -11.43 -5.08 -10.74
N LEU A 49 -12.76 -5.02 -10.79
CA LEU A 49 -13.57 -4.49 -9.69
C LEU A 49 -13.43 -5.35 -8.42
N SER A 50 -13.38 -6.68 -8.57
CA SER A 50 -13.09 -7.60 -7.46
C SER A 50 -11.70 -7.36 -6.86
N GLU A 51 -10.66 -7.23 -7.68
CA GLU A 51 -9.30 -6.94 -7.20
C GLU A 51 -9.21 -5.58 -6.48
N LEU A 52 -9.87 -4.56 -7.02
CA LEU A 52 -9.97 -3.25 -6.37
C LEU A 52 -10.71 -3.33 -5.03
N ALA A 53 -11.79 -4.10 -4.96
CA ALA A 53 -12.54 -4.32 -3.73
C ALA A 53 -11.69 -5.04 -2.66
N ASP A 54 -10.99 -6.10 -3.04
CA ASP A 54 -10.18 -6.89 -2.11
C ASP A 54 -9.02 -6.07 -1.54
N ASN A 55 -8.27 -5.38 -2.41
CA ASN A 55 -7.19 -4.49 -1.98
C ASN A 55 -7.70 -3.38 -1.04
N LYS A 56 -8.85 -2.77 -1.38
CA LYS A 56 -9.42 -1.71 -0.57
C LYS A 56 -9.94 -2.23 0.77
N TYR A 57 -10.51 -3.43 0.80
CA TYR A 57 -10.95 -4.10 2.02
C TYR A 57 -9.78 -4.43 2.95
N LEU A 58 -8.66 -4.94 2.42
CA LEU A 58 -7.44 -5.18 3.19
C LEU A 58 -6.90 -3.89 3.83
N GLN A 59 -6.80 -2.81 3.05
CA GLN A 59 -6.37 -1.52 3.58
C GLN A 59 -7.32 -0.98 4.66
N MET A 60 -8.63 -1.12 4.46
CA MET A 60 -9.64 -0.72 5.43
C MET A 60 -9.50 -1.48 6.74
N GLN A 61 -9.27 -2.80 6.70
CA GLN A 61 -9.04 -3.60 7.91
C GLN A 61 -7.79 -3.15 8.67
N GLN A 62 -6.67 -2.95 7.95
CA GLN A 62 -5.42 -2.49 8.55
C GLN A 62 -5.59 -1.13 9.22
N LYS A 63 -6.23 -0.17 8.54
CA LYS A 63 -6.47 1.17 9.10
C LYS A 63 -7.49 1.16 10.23
N ALA A 64 -8.49 0.29 10.19
CA ALA A 64 -9.42 0.10 11.31
C ALA A 64 -8.71 -0.46 12.55
N LYS A 65 -7.68 -1.31 12.38
CA LYS A 65 -6.83 -1.74 13.49
C LYS A 65 -6.01 -0.57 14.03
N VAL A 66 -5.32 0.17 13.17
CA VAL A 66 -4.54 1.37 13.58
C VAL A 66 -5.40 2.39 14.34
N SER A 67 -6.63 2.64 13.89
CA SER A 67 -7.55 3.55 14.56
C SER A 67 -7.85 3.12 16.01
N ARG A 68 -8.21 1.84 16.18
CA ARG A 68 -8.50 1.23 17.48
C ARG A 68 -7.28 1.21 18.39
N ASP A 69 -6.16 0.66 17.90
CA ASP A 69 -4.92 0.55 18.67
C ASP A 69 -4.42 1.94 19.10
N SER A 70 -4.46 2.94 18.22
CA SER A 70 -4.05 4.31 18.55
C SER A 70 -4.97 4.96 19.59
N GLN A 71 -6.28 4.66 19.55
CA GLN A 71 -7.23 5.15 20.52
C GLN A 71 -7.00 4.52 21.89
N ASP A 72 -6.73 3.21 21.93
CA ASP A 72 -6.40 2.50 23.18
C ASP A 72 -5.11 3.06 23.80
N LYS A 73 -4.07 3.31 22.99
CA LYS A 73 -2.84 3.97 23.47
C LYS A 73 -3.07 5.42 23.92
N ALA A 74 -3.94 6.18 23.25
CA ALA A 74 -4.31 7.51 23.71
C ALA A 74 -5.03 7.47 25.06
N ASN A 75 -5.86 6.45 25.31
CA ASN A 75 -6.53 6.24 26.59
C ASN A 75 -5.54 5.90 27.71
N GLU A 76 -4.55 5.04 27.46
CA GLU A 76 -3.47 4.73 28.41
C GLU A 76 -2.68 6.00 28.79
N VAL A 77 -2.38 6.87 27.82
CA VAL A 77 -1.74 8.17 28.11
C VAL A 77 -2.68 9.10 28.89
N ASN A 78 -3.98 9.07 28.59
CA ASN A 78 -4.98 9.86 29.31
C ASN A 78 -5.07 9.48 30.79
N GLU A 79 -4.90 8.20 31.12
CA GLU A 79 -4.79 7.75 32.52
C GLU A 79 -3.57 8.37 33.21
N LYS A 80 -2.42 8.44 32.53
CA LYS A 80 -1.21 9.10 33.07
C LYS A 80 -1.37 10.59 33.23
N ILE A 81 -2.06 11.27 32.32
CA ILE A 81 -2.43 12.68 32.48
C ILE A 81 -3.29 12.88 33.73
N ALA A 82 -4.24 11.97 33.99
CA ALA A 82 -5.09 12.04 35.18
C ALA A 82 -4.31 11.77 36.48
N GLU A 83 -3.34 10.87 36.48
CA GLU A 83 -2.41 10.64 37.59
C GLU A 83 -1.57 11.89 37.88
N VAL A 84 -0.98 12.49 36.85
CA VAL A 84 -0.19 13.73 36.95
C VAL A 84 -1.03 14.89 37.48
N ALA A 85 -2.27 15.04 37.01
CA ALA A 85 -3.17 16.10 37.45
C ALA A 85 -3.47 16.03 38.96
N LYS A 86 -3.46 14.84 39.57
CA LYS A 86 -3.64 14.66 41.02
C LYS A 86 -2.41 15.07 41.84
N GLN A 87 -1.24 15.08 41.23
CA GLN A 87 0.04 15.41 41.89
C GLN A 87 0.30 16.93 41.96
N GLY A 88 -0.52 17.76 41.29
CA GLY A 88 -0.38 19.22 41.30
C GLY A 88 0.54 19.76 40.20
N ALA A 89 1.03 20.99 40.34
CA ALA A 89 1.76 21.72 39.30
C ALA A 89 3.08 21.04 38.87
N ASP A 90 3.73 20.31 39.79
CA ASP A 90 4.99 19.59 39.55
C ASP A 90 4.77 18.09 39.27
N GLY A 91 3.53 17.68 39.01
CA GLY A 91 3.19 16.30 38.71
C GLY A 91 3.91 15.81 37.46
N THR A 92 4.47 14.61 37.53
CA THR A 92 5.11 13.96 36.38
C THR A 92 4.82 12.48 36.35
N ALA A 93 4.70 11.93 35.15
CA ALA A 93 4.53 10.49 34.95
C ALA A 93 5.37 10.01 33.78
N THR A 94 5.68 8.73 33.79
CA THR A 94 6.34 8.07 32.68
C THR A 94 5.31 7.54 31.69
N LEU A 95 5.68 7.49 30.41
CA LEU A 95 4.86 6.81 29.42
C LEU A 95 4.95 5.29 29.60
N PRO A 96 3.84 4.57 29.43
CA PRO A 96 3.87 3.12 29.28
C PRO A 96 4.78 2.71 28.12
N GLN A 97 5.55 1.63 28.30
CA GLN A 97 6.54 1.18 27.32
C GLN A 97 5.89 0.75 26.00
N ASP A 98 4.72 0.13 26.07
CA ASP A 98 3.92 -0.27 24.93
C ASP A 98 3.38 0.92 24.11
N VAL A 99 3.12 2.07 24.74
CA VAL A 99 2.82 3.32 24.01
C VAL A 99 4.06 3.79 23.25
N ILE A 100 5.24 3.78 23.88
CA ILE A 100 6.50 4.20 23.26
C ILE A 100 6.82 3.32 22.05
N ASP A 101 6.72 2.00 22.21
CA ASP A 101 6.98 1.04 21.14
C ASP A 101 5.96 1.20 20.01
N TYR A 102 4.67 1.32 20.34
CA TYR A 102 3.64 1.57 19.33
C TYR A 102 3.90 2.84 18.51
N MET A 103 4.28 3.94 19.17
CA MET A 103 4.59 5.20 18.48
C MET A 103 5.84 5.09 17.62
N ARG A 104 6.86 4.34 18.07
CA ARG A 104 8.08 4.06 17.29
C ARG A 104 7.75 3.23 16.05
N ASP A 105 7.10 2.09 16.24
CA ASP A 105 6.80 1.11 15.19
C ASP A 105 5.85 1.66 14.11
N ASN A 106 5.01 2.63 14.48
CA ASN A 106 4.08 3.29 13.56
C ASN A 106 4.55 4.67 13.07
N GLY A 107 5.77 5.09 13.41
CA GLY A 107 6.34 6.36 12.94
C GLY A 107 5.53 7.59 13.37
N ILE A 108 4.89 7.53 14.53
CA ILE A 108 4.05 8.61 15.05
C ILE A 108 4.95 9.69 15.65
N MET A 109 4.80 10.90 15.12
CA MET A 109 5.59 12.05 15.54
C MET A 109 4.79 12.99 16.43
N ILE A 110 5.50 13.62 17.35
CA ILE A 110 4.99 14.64 18.26
C ILE A 110 5.73 15.93 17.91
N ASP A 111 5.01 16.94 17.46
CA ASP A 111 5.60 18.22 17.01
C ASP A 111 6.74 18.07 15.98
N GLY A 112 6.62 17.08 15.09
CA GLY A 112 7.63 16.77 14.08
C GLY A 112 8.86 16.01 14.61
N LYS A 113 8.83 15.54 15.86
CA LYS A 113 9.88 14.74 16.49
C LYS A 113 9.39 13.31 16.73
N GLY A 114 10.26 12.33 16.50
CA GLY A 114 9.98 10.95 16.92
C GLY A 114 9.93 10.84 18.45
N ILE A 115 9.26 9.79 18.97
CA ILE A 115 9.07 9.62 20.41
C ILE A 115 10.40 9.59 21.18
N GLY A 116 11.45 8.96 20.65
CA GLY A 116 12.78 8.94 21.29
C GLY A 116 13.39 10.33 21.45
N SER A 117 13.31 11.14 20.39
CA SER A 117 13.73 12.55 20.40
C SER A 117 12.90 13.40 21.36
N TYR A 118 11.61 13.16 21.41
CA TYR A 118 10.67 13.90 22.24
C TYR A 118 10.90 13.67 23.74
N LEU A 119 11.30 12.45 24.13
CA LEU A 119 11.61 12.08 25.51
C LEU A 119 12.96 12.60 26.02
N GLY A 120 13.69 13.42 25.25
CA GLY A 120 14.82 14.17 25.77
C GLY A 120 16.10 13.36 26.02
N LYS A 121 16.25 12.19 25.40
CA LYS A 121 17.62 11.77 25.05
C LYS A 121 18.11 12.70 23.93
N PRO A 122 19.38 13.16 23.93
CA PRO A 122 19.93 13.70 22.71
C PRO A 122 19.69 12.64 21.64
N ILE A 123 18.97 13.02 20.57
CA ILE A 123 19.01 12.24 19.35
C ILE A 123 20.50 12.13 19.06
N ASN A 124 21.05 10.91 19.04
CA ASN A 124 22.32 10.75 18.35
C ASN A 124 22.06 11.31 16.96
N HIS A 125 22.64 12.48 16.64
CA HIS A 125 22.49 13.13 15.34
C HIS A 125 23.02 12.23 14.20
N GLN A 126 23.59 11.08 14.55
CA GLN A 126 23.98 9.98 13.68
C GLN A 126 22.80 9.30 12.96
N ASN A 127 21.58 9.34 13.51
CA ASN A 127 20.49 8.44 13.07
C ASN A 127 19.22 9.16 12.59
N ASN A 128 19.26 10.43 12.19
CA ASN A 128 18.08 11.07 11.58
C ASN A 128 18.49 12.00 10.44
N VAL A 129 18.92 11.41 9.32
CA VAL A 129 19.38 12.17 8.16
C VAL A 129 18.35 12.10 7.04
N SER A 130 17.96 13.28 6.54
CA SER A 130 17.12 13.38 5.35
C SER A 130 17.98 13.25 4.11
N VAL A 131 17.79 12.18 3.37
CA VAL A 131 18.36 11.95 2.04
C VAL A 131 17.34 12.40 1.01
N THR A 132 17.75 13.24 0.06
CA THR A 132 16.89 13.54 -1.10
C THR A 132 17.30 12.64 -2.25
N LEU A 133 16.44 11.69 -2.60
CA LEU A 133 16.60 10.88 -3.79
C LEU A 133 16.10 11.65 -5.01
N THR A 134 16.79 11.51 -6.14
CA THR A 134 16.46 12.20 -7.39
C THR A 134 16.23 11.19 -8.51
N SER A 135 15.19 11.38 -9.29
CA SER A 135 14.88 10.60 -10.49
C SER A 135 15.53 11.21 -11.74
N SER A 136 15.54 10.47 -12.85
CA SER A 136 16.09 10.93 -14.12
C SER A 136 15.39 12.16 -14.72
N ASP A 137 14.11 12.38 -14.38
CA ASP A 137 13.33 13.56 -14.77
C ASP A 137 13.46 14.73 -13.77
N GLY A 138 14.35 14.61 -12.77
CA GLY A 138 14.66 15.66 -11.82
C GLY A 138 13.66 15.79 -10.67
N LYS A 139 12.67 14.89 -10.54
CA LYS A 139 11.81 14.84 -9.36
C LYS A 139 12.63 14.44 -8.13
N LYS A 140 12.29 15.06 -7.01
CA LYS A 140 12.95 14.87 -5.72
C LYS A 140 12.02 14.16 -4.77
N MET A 141 12.55 13.19 -4.06
CA MET A 141 11.82 12.44 -3.04
C MET A 141 12.65 12.42 -1.75
N PRO A 142 12.16 13.04 -0.67
CA PRO A 142 12.81 12.95 0.62
C PRO A 142 12.60 11.54 1.20
N VAL A 143 13.70 10.94 1.66
CA VAL A 143 13.75 9.70 2.44
C VAL A 143 14.51 10.03 3.71
N HIS A 144 14.00 9.58 4.84
CA HIS A 144 14.59 9.89 6.14
C HIS A 144 15.12 8.61 6.77
N HIS A 145 16.38 8.60 7.15
CA HIS A 145 16.99 7.47 7.83
C HIS A 145 16.89 7.68 9.33
N TYR A 146 15.97 6.99 10.01
CA TYR A 146 15.70 7.08 11.46
C TYR A 146 16.07 5.77 12.17
N GLU A 147 16.96 5.82 13.17
CA GLU A 147 17.32 4.66 14.02
C GLU A 147 17.66 3.35 13.25
N GLY A 148 18.37 3.46 12.12
CA GLY A 148 18.74 2.30 11.27
C GLY A 148 17.67 1.88 10.26
N GLN A 149 16.57 2.63 10.15
CA GLN A 149 15.51 2.35 9.19
C GLN A 149 15.26 3.54 8.27
N TYR A 150 15.14 3.27 6.97
CA TYR A 150 14.68 4.26 6.02
C TYR A 150 13.16 4.41 6.12
N THR A 151 12.69 5.66 6.10
CA THR A 151 11.28 6.04 6.19
C THR A 151 10.97 7.07 5.12
N ILE A 152 9.74 7.08 4.61
CA ILE A 152 9.23 8.09 3.68
C ILE A 152 8.15 8.93 4.33
N TYR A 153 8.15 10.22 4.05
CA TYR A 153 7.09 11.12 4.49
C TYR A 153 5.91 11.05 3.51
N GLY A 154 4.73 10.69 4.01
CA GLY A 154 3.49 10.71 3.25
C GLY A 154 2.38 11.45 4.01
N GLN A 155 1.15 11.42 3.48
CA GLN A 155 0.00 11.98 4.19
C GLN A 155 -0.12 11.38 5.61
N GLY A 156 0.33 10.14 5.80
CA GLY A 156 0.47 9.35 7.03
C GLY A 156 1.34 9.93 8.14
N GLY A 157 2.32 10.77 7.82
CA GLY A 157 3.54 10.90 8.60
C GLY A 157 4.65 10.05 8.00
N TYR A 158 5.65 9.68 8.81
CA TYR A 158 6.79 8.89 8.37
C TYR A 158 6.42 7.40 8.38
N THR A 159 6.62 6.73 7.25
CA THR A 159 6.32 5.30 7.11
C THR A 159 7.63 4.57 6.81
N PRO A 160 8.01 3.53 7.58
CA PRO A 160 9.16 2.69 7.26
C PRO A 160 9.06 2.17 5.83
N VAL A 161 10.17 2.20 5.10
CA VAL A 161 10.19 1.82 3.69
C VAL A 161 9.80 0.35 3.50
N GLU A 162 10.18 -0.54 4.42
CA GLU A 162 9.72 -1.93 4.43
C GLU A 162 8.18 -2.04 4.52
N LYS A 163 7.56 -1.21 5.35
CA LYS A 163 6.11 -1.16 5.49
C LYS A 163 5.44 -0.56 4.26
N ALA A 164 6.08 0.44 3.64
CA ALA A 164 5.65 1.02 2.38
C ALA A 164 5.83 0.06 1.18
N ILE A 165 6.74 -0.91 1.28
CA ILE A 165 6.83 -2.03 0.33
C ILE A 165 5.67 -2.99 0.55
N ALA A 166 5.40 -3.34 1.81
CA ALA A 166 4.31 -4.25 2.16
C ALA A 166 2.91 -3.68 1.82
N ASP A 167 2.73 -2.36 1.85
CA ASP A 167 1.47 -1.70 1.46
C ASP A 167 1.39 -1.33 -0.04
N GLY A 168 2.44 -1.63 -0.81
CA GLY A 168 2.51 -1.42 -2.26
C GLY A 168 2.78 0.02 -2.70
N THR A 169 2.98 0.96 -1.76
CA THR A 169 3.33 2.36 -2.06
C THR A 169 4.74 2.49 -2.64
N ILE A 170 5.64 1.59 -2.26
CA ILE A 170 6.98 1.42 -2.81
C ILE A 170 7.05 0.02 -3.42
N THR A 171 7.66 -0.10 -4.59
CA THR A 171 7.81 -1.39 -5.29
C THR A 171 9.15 -2.05 -5.00
N SER A 172 10.19 -1.27 -4.74
CA SER A 172 11.46 -1.78 -4.22
C SER A 172 12.25 -0.70 -3.50
N PHE A 173 13.10 -1.15 -2.58
CA PHE A 173 14.09 -0.33 -1.92
C PHE A 173 15.37 -1.14 -1.74
N GLU A 174 16.48 -0.57 -2.18
CA GLU A 174 17.82 -1.08 -1.96
C GLU A 174 18.64 0.04 -1.34
N GLY A 175 18.99 -0.11 -0.06
CA GLY A 175 19.79 0.86 0.68
C GLY A 175 20.76 0.14 1.59
N SER A 176 21.94 0.73 1.76
CA SER A 176 22.97 0.27 2.70
C SER A 176 23.06 1.22 3.89
N GLU A 177 23.52 0.71 5.02
CA GLU A 177 23.93 1.50 6.19
C GLU A 177 25.37 2.01 6.08
N GLU A 178 26.11 1.66 5.03
CA GLU A 178 27.46 2.17 4.81
C GLU A 178 27.41 3.58 4.18
N PRO A 179 28.01 4.62 4.82
CA PRO A 179 28.08 5.98 4.29
C PRO A 179 28.47 6.06 2.82
N GLY A 180 27.77 6.89 2.05
CA GLY A 180 28.07 7.12 0.64
C GLY A 180 27.67 5.97 -0.30
N SER A 181 27.17 4.85 0.22
CA SER A 181 26.64 3.76 -0.59
C SER A 181 25.42 4.20 -1.40
N PRO A 182 25.20 3.65 -2.61
CA PRO A 182 24.02 4.00 -3.39
C PRO A 182 22.73 3.56 -2.69
N ILE A 183 21.72 4.43 -2.73
CA ILE A 183 20.33 4.12 -2.37
C ILE A 183 19.48 4.19 -3.62
N THR A 184 18.66 3.16 -3.84
CA THR A 184 17.67 3.11 -4.91
C THR A 184 16.29 2.83 -4.32
N LEU A 185 15.30 3.61 -4.76
CA LEU A 185 13.90 3.41 -4.39
C LEU A 185 13.02 3.50 -5.63
N VAL A 186 12.11 2.55 -5.81
CA VAL A 186 11.13 2.58 -6.91
C VAL A 186 9.74 2.82 -6.37
N LYS A 187 9.09 3.89 -6.85
CA LYS A 187 7.73 4.26 -6.49
C LYS A 187 6.97 4.69 -7.73
N ASP A 188 5.76 4.16 -7.90
CA ASP A 188 4.90 4.46 -9.06
C ASP A 188 5.61 4.25 -10.42
N GLY A 189 6.50 3.25 -10.49
CA GLY A 189 7.32 2.96 -11.68
C GLY A 189 8.49 3.93 -11.93
N VAL A 190 8.68 4.92 -11.07
CA VAL A 190 9.80 5.88 -11.14
C VAL A 190 10.91 5.44 -10.20
N THR A 191 12.13 5.37 -10.73
CA THR A 191 13.34 5.07 -9.95
C THR A 191 13.95 6.36 -9.42
N TYR A 192 14.17 6.42 -8.11
CA TYR A 192 14.84 7.50 -7.41
C TYR A 192 16.17 6.99 -6.87
N THR A 193 17.23 7.77 -7.05
CA THR A 193 18.58 7.41 -6.63
C THR A 193 19.20 8.47 -5.73
N GLY A 194 20.08 8.06 -4.84
CA GLY A 194 20.84 8.93 -3.97
C GLY A 194 21.95 8.16 -3.28
N VAL A 195 22.53 8.75 -2.25
CA VAL A 195 23.60 8.12 -1.46
C VAL A 195 23.24 8.07 0.00
N ALA A 196 23.69 7.02 0.66
CA ALA A 196 23.60 6.81 2.08
C ALA A 196 24.29 7.96 2.82
N PRO A 197 23.65 8.55 3.83
CA PRO A 197 24.20 9.69 4.54
C PRO A 197 25.45 9.29 5.35
N ASN A 198 26.33 10.24 5.67
CA ASN A 198 27.48 9.97 6.53
C ASN A 198 27.08 10.09 8.01
N TYR A 199 27.50 9.12 8.85
CA TYR A 199 26.98 8.92 10.21
C TYR A 199 28.01 9.14 11.36
N GLU A 200 29.24 9.59 11.10
CA GLU A 200 30.24 9.88 12.17
C GLU A 200 29.82 11.12 13.00
N GLU A 201 29.49 11.07 14.29
CA GLU A 201 30.36 10.82 15.47
C GLU A 201 29.55 10.36 16.73
N LEU A 202 30.16 9.48 17.54
CA LEU A 202 29.88 9.06 18.94
C LEU A 202 29.02 7.81 19.25
N SER A 203 29.77 6.76 19.57
CA SER A 203 29.42 5.52 20.27
C SER A 203 28.90 5.71 21.71
N GLU A 204 28.21 4.65 22.16
CA GLU A 204 27.89 4.24 23.55
C GLU A 204 26.46 4.53 24.08
N GLY A 205 25.66 3.47 24.17
CA GLY A 205 24.66 3.28 25.24
C GLY A 205 23.19 3.54 24.90
N VAL A 206 22.56 2.73 24.04
CA VAL A 206 21.08 2.64 24.00
C VAL A 206 20.62 1.25 24.41
N THR A 207 20.70 0.98 25.71
CA THR A 207 19.88 -0.04 26.36
C THR A 207 18.87 0.66 27.27
N ASP A 208 17.59 0.43 27.01
CA ASP A 208 16.53 0.33 28.02
C ASP A 208 16.36 1.50 29.04
N GLY A 209 15.92 2.68 28.58
CA GLY A 209 15.69 3.82 29.49
C GLY A 209 14.64 4.86 29.08
N LEU A 210 13.85 4.61 28.02
CA LEU A 210 12.82 5.56 27.59
C LEU A 210 11.59 5.54 28.52
N ALA A 211 11.21 4.37 29.05
CA ALA A 211 10.15 4.22 30.04
C ALA A 211 10.39 4.93 31.38
N ASN A 212 11.61 5.42 31.64
CA ASN A 212 11.94 6.12 32.90
C ASN A 212 11.94 7.64 32.76
N VAL A 213 11.67 8.18 31.56
CA VAL A 213 11.59 9.63 31.34
C VAL A 213 10.28 10.16 31.92
N LYS A 214 10.41 11.03 32.93
CA LYS A 214 9.29 11.73 33.54
C LYS A 214 8.83 12.88 32.66
N LEU A 215 7.56 12.86 32.27
CA LEU A 215 6.91 13.89 31.49
C LEU A 215 5.94 14.68 32.36
N ASP A 216 5.93 15.99 32.16
CA ASP A 216 4.90 16.86 32.68
C ASP A 216 3.57 16.68 31.92
N LYS A 217 2.51 17.26 32.46
CA LYS A 217 1.16 17.20 31.90
C LYS A 217 1.11 17.66 30.43
N GLY A 218 1.74 18.79 30.11
CA GLY A 218 1.70 19.36 28.76
C GLY A 218 2.35 18.43 27.75
N LYS A 219 3.44 17.78 28.15
CA LYS A 219 4.12 16.82 27.27
C LYS A 219 3.31 15.56 27.03
N LEU A 220 2.61 15.05 28.04
CA LEU A 220 1.69 13.91 27.89
C LEU A 220 0.48 14.27 27.02
N GLU A 221 -0.04 15.49 27.14
CA GLU A 221 -1.12 15.98 26.28
C GLU A 221 -0.71 16.03 24.80
N ALA A 222 0.53 16.44 24.49
CA ALA A 222 1.03 16.41 23.11
C ALA A 222 1.18 14.97 22.57
N VAL A 223 1.63 14.02 23.41
CA VAL A 223 1.69 12.59 23.05
C VAL A 223 0.29 12.06 22.74
N LYS A 224 -0.69 12.35 23.61
CA LYS A 224 -2.09 11.97 23.43
C LYS A 224 -2.65 12.58 22.13
N ALA A 225 -2.42 13.87 21.90
CA ALA A 225 -2.89 14.55 20.70
C ALA A 225 -2.31 13.93 19.41
N ALA A 226 -1.04 13.52 19.42
CA ALA A 226 -0.44 12.82 18.29
C ALA A 226 -1.13 11.48 17.99
N LEU A 227 -1.42 10.69 19.03
CA LEU A 227 -2.15 9.42 18.91
C LEU A 227 -3.60 9.60 18.43
N GLU A 228 -4.33 10.57 18.99
CA GLU A 228 -5.70 10.90 18.58
C GLU A 228 -5.75 11.39 17.12
N ASN A 229 -4.78 12.19 16.70
CA ASN A 229 -4.66 12.62 15.30
C ASN A 229 -4.50 11.42 14.35
N VAL A 230 -3.66 10.44 14.71
CA VAL A 230 -3.50 9.22 13.90
C VAL A 230 -4.79 8.40 13.89
N SER A 231 -5.45 8.25 15.05
CA SER A 231 -6.72 7.52 15.17
C SER A 231 -7.81 8.14 14.28
N ASN A 232 -8.02 9.46 14.38
CA ASN A 232 -9.01 10.19 13.60
C ASN A 232 -8.76 10.04 12.10
N ARG A 233 -7.51 10.22 11.66
CA ARG A 233 -7.14 10.07 10.25
C ARG A 233 -7.36 8.65 9.72
N ALA A 234 -7.09 7.64 10.55
CA ALA A 234 -7.35 6.25 10.19
C ALA A 234 -8.86 5.95 10.12
N SER A 235 -9.66 6.49 11.04
CA SER A 235 -11.13 6.40 11.02
C SER A 235 -11.74 7.07 9.79
N ASP A 236 -11.24 8.24 9.41
CA ASP A 236 -11.66 8.96 8.20
C ASP A 236 -11.38 8.12 6.95
N PHE A 237 -10.19 7.50 6.88
CA PHE A 237 -9.84 6.60 5.79
C PHE A 237 -10.79 5.40 5.72
N VAL A 238 -11.13 4.77 6.85
CA VAL A 238 -12.06 3.63 6.90
C VAL A 238 -13.44 4.05 6.37
N SER A 239 -13.95 5.19 6.84
CA SER A 239 -15.23 5.75 6.41
C SER A 239 -15.26 6.03 4.90
N GLN A 240 -14.19 6.63 4.38
CA GLN A 240 -14.04 6.87 2.94
C GLN A 240 -13.93 5.57 2.14
N SER A 241 -13.21 4.58 2.66
CA SER A 241 -13.01 3.27 2.03
C SER A 241 -14.31 2.49 1.92
N GLN A 242 -15.15 2.55 2.96
CA GLN A 242 -16.48 1.95 2.94
C GLN A 242 -17.36 2.54 1.83
N LEU A 243 -17.34 3.86 1.63
CA LEU A 243 -18.08 4.51 0.54
C LEU A 243 -17.54 4.11 -0.84
N GLN A 244 -16.23 3.98 -0.99
CA GLN A 244 -15.62 3.52 -2.25
C GLN A 244 -15.97 2.06 -2.55
N LEU A 245 -15.96 1.18 -1.55
CA LEU A 245 -16.41 -0.21 -1.69
C LEU A 245 -17.88 -0.30 -2.10
N GLN A 246 -18.75 0.54 -1.54
CA GLN A 246 -20.15 0.61 -1.98
C GLN A 246 -20.28 1.00 -3.45
N LYS A 247 -19.46 1.94 -3.94
CA LYS A 247 -19.43 2.31 -5.37
C LYS A 247 -18.95 1.15 -6.24
N VAL A 248 -17.87 0.46 -5.84
CA VAL A 248 -17.35 -0.71 -6.56
C VAL A 248 -18.42 -1.80 -6.64
N MET A 249 -19.11 -2.09 -5.54
CA MET A 249 -20.21 -3.07 -5.51
C MET A 249 -21.39 -2.66 -6.42
N GLN A 250 -21.75 -1.36 -6.44
CA GLN A 250 -22.76 -0.85 -7.36
C GLN A 250 -22.34 -1.04 -8.82
N THR A 251 -21.10 -0.68 -9.16
CA THR A 251 -20.55 -0.87 -10.52
C THR A 251 -20.46 -2.36 -10.89
N TYR A 252 -20.10 -3.22 -9.94
CA TYR A 252 -20.07 -4.67 -10.13
C TYR A 252 -21.46 -5.22 -10.45
N ASN A 253 -22.48 -4.83 -9.67
CA ASN A 253 -23.87 -5.22 -9.93
C ASN A 253 -24.40 -4.72 -11.28
N VAL A 254 -24.01 -3.50 -11.69
CA VAL A 254 -24.33 -2.99 -13.04
C VAL A 254 -23.67 -3.86 -14.13
N THR A 255 -22.42 -4.25 -13.94
CA THR A 255 -21.68 -5.10 -14.88
C THR A 255 -22.34 -6.48 -15.01
N VAL A 256 -22.77 -7.08 -13.90
CA VAL A 256 -23.55 -8.32 -13.88
C VAL A 256 -24.87 -8.17 -14.65
N SER A 257 -25.60 -7.07 -14.45
CA SER A 257 -26.86 -6.81 -15.16
C SER A 257 -26.66 -6.68 -16.67
N LEU A 258 -25.60 -5.99 -17.10
CA LEU A 258 -25.22 -5.86 -18.50
C LEU A 258 -24.84 -7.22 -19.10
N LEU A 259 -24.10 -8.03 -18.34
CA LEU A 259 -23.69 -9.36 -18.76
C LEU A 259 -24.89 -10.28 -18.96
N ASN A 260 -25.83 -10.29 -18.02
CA ASN A 260 -27.08 -11.05 -18.14
C ASN A 260 -27.90 -10.57 -19.35
N SER A 261 -28.00 -9.26 -19.57
CA SER A 261 -28.74 -8.70 -20.71
C SER A 261 -28.14 -9.12 -22.06
N MET A 262 -26.80 -9.16 -22.14
CA MET A 262 -26.10 -9.63 -23.33
C MET A 262 -26.22 -11.13 -23.55
N GLN A 263 -26.20 -11.93 -22.48
CA GLN A 263 -26.47 -13.38 -22.57
C GLN A 263 -27.89 -13.66 -23.09
N THR A 264 -28.89 -12.95 -22.57
CA THR A 264 -30.28 -13.07 -23.07
C THR A 264 -30.39 -12.70 -24.54
N MET A 265 -29.72 -11.63 -24.97
CA MET A 265 -29.71 -11.22 -26.37
C MET A 265 -29.07 -12.29 -27.28
N LEU A 266 -27.96 -12.88 -26.85
CA LEU A 266 -27.35 -14.01 -27.57
C LEU A 266 -28.27 -15.22 -27.63
N GLU A 267 -28.99 -15.53 -26.56
CA GLU A 267 -29.95 -16.63 -26.54
C GLU A 267 -31.11 -16.39 -27.51
N GLU A 268 -31.67 -15.18 -27.54
CA GLU A 268 -32.72 -14.79 -28.48
C GLU A 268 -32.25 -14.83 -29.94
N MET A 269 -31.03 -14.34 -30.20
CA MET A 269 -30.41 -14.43 -31.52
C MET A 269 -30.24 -15.87 -31.97
N ASN A 270 -29.70 -16.73 -31.11
CA ASN A 270 -29.54 -18.16 -31.40
C ASN A 270 -30.88 -18.86 -31.67
N LYS A 271 -31.92 -18.53 -30.89
CA LYS A 271 -33.29 -19.03 -31.13
C LYS A 271 -33.84 -18.56 -32.47
N SER A 272 -33.65 -17.29 -32.82
CA SER A 272 -34.13 -16.72 -34.09
C SER A 272 -33.44 -17.38 -35.30
N ILE A 273 -32.12 -17.57 -35.25
CA ILE A 273 -31.38 -18.29 -36.30
C ILE A 273 -31.90 -19.72 -36.42
N ALA A 274 -32.04 -20.44 -35.29
CA ALA A 274 -32.53 -21.82 -35.30
C ALA A 274 -33.96 -21.95 -35.85
N GLN A 275 -34.82 -20.94 -35.66
CA GLN A 275 -36.17 -20.92 -36.22
C GLN A 275 -36.19 -20.65 -37.72
N ASN A 276 -35.28 -19.81 -38.24
CA ASN A 276 -35.20 -19.47 -39.66
C ASN A 276 -34.51 -20.56 -40.51
N VAL A 277 -33.80 -21.50 -39.89
CA VAL A 277 -33.09 -22.61 -40.56
C VAL A 277 -33.95 -23.88 -40.66
N ARG A 278 -35.16 -23.89 -40.08
CA ARG A 278 -36.18 -24.95 -40.26
C ARG A 278 -37.12 -24.63 -41.41
#